data_AF-A0A2R6RQM7-F1
#
_entry.id   AF-A0A2R6RQM7-F1
#
_cell.length_a   1.000
_cell.length_b   1.000
_cell.length_c   1.000
_cell.angle_alpha   90.00
_cell.angle_beta   90.00
_cell.angle_gamma   90.00
#
_symmetry.space_group_name_H-M   'P 1'
#
loop_
_entity.id
_entity.type
_entity.pdbx_description
1 polymer ?
#
loop_
_entity_poly.entity_id
_entity_poly.type
_entity_poly.pdbx_seq_one_letter_code
_entity_poly.pdbx_strand_id
1 'polypeptide(L)'
;MKKGTRVGEGALREVAAYLLDHPRSGPRSFSNEDKGFSGVSPTVMIKWLHRGFNYPDGYERTSKNIKIGSLQMFMKNCGSCEDMGPGAFPVDEVHKISVLDIRLANADRHAGNILVQRDGEGGEIVLIPIDHGYCLPENFEDCTFDCLYWRQAHQPYSSDTIDYIKSLDAEQDIELLKFHGWDLPVDCARTLSISTMLLKKGAERGLTPFAIGSIMCRETLKKESVIEHIVREAEEAVLPGTSEATFLESVSLMMDRRLTELLP
;
A
#
# COMPACT_ATOMS: atom_id res chain seq x y z
N MET A 1 -13.75 9.95 6.95
CA MET A 1 -12.62 9.14 7.46
C MET A 1 -12.83 7.73 6.97
N LYS A 2 -11.79 7.08 6.44
CA LYS A 2 -11.87 5.69 5.97
C LYS A 2 -11.99 4.75 7.17
N LYS A 3 -12.86 3.75 7.07
CA LYS A 3 -13.03 2.71 8.07
C LYS A 3 -11.74 1.90 8.19
N GLY A 4 -11.49 1.39 9.39
CA GLY A 4 -10.24 0.67 9.70
C GLY A 4 -9.00 1.57 9.83
N THR A 5 -9.15 2.90 9.86
CA THR A 5 -8.04 3.83 10.14
C THR A 5 -8.34 4.67 11.38
N ARG A 6 -7.31 4.97 12.18
CA ARG A 6 -7.43 5.77 13.41
C ARG A 6 -7.01 7.22 13.16
N VAL A 7 -7.72 8.14 13.81
CA VAL A 7 -7.36 9.57 13.79
C VAL A 7 -5.97 9.76 14.40
N GLY A 8 -5.11 10.49 13.70
CA GLY A 8 -3.77 10.84 14.19
C GLY A 8 -2.65 9.89 13.77
N GLU A 9 -2.95 8.80 13.07
CA GLU A 9 -1.94 7.82 12.62
C GLU A 9 -1.47 8.01 11.17
N GLY A 10 -2.09 8.91 10.40
CA GLY A 10 -1.78 9.09 8.98
C GLY A 10 -0.29 9.36 8.70
N ALA A 11 0.37 10.15 9.55
CA ALA A 11 1.80 10.43 9.42
C ALA A 11 2.68 9.17 9.53
N LEU A 12 2.32 8.21 10.38
CA LEU A 12 3.06 6.94 10.52
C LEU A 12 2.89 6.08 9.26
N ARG A 13 1.69 6.07 8.69
CA ARG A 13 1.35 5.33 7.46
C ARG A 13 2.09 5.88 6.24
N GLU A 14 2.23 7.20 6.14
CA GLU A 14 3.06 7.86 5.12
C GLU A 14 4.53 7.42 5.19
N VAL A 15 5.10 7.37 6.40
CA VAL A 15 6.48 6.92 6.60
C VAL A 15 6.61 5.42 6.31
N ALA A 16 5.63 4.62 6.74
CA ALA A 16 5.60 3.19 6.50
C ALA A 16 5.56 2.88 5.00
N ALA A 17 4.75 3.58 4.21
CA ALA A 17 4.70 3.40 2.77
C ALA A 17 6.07 3.60 2.11
N TYR A 18 6.83 4.62 2.54
CA TYR A 18 8.20 4.83 2.05
C TYR A 18 9.18 3.74 2.50
N LEU A 19 9.13 3.33 3.76
CA LEU A 19 10.01 2.29 4.30
C LEU A 19 9.78 0.94 3.62
N LEU A 20 8.51 0.60 3.39
CA LEU A 20 8.11 -0.65 2.76
C LEU A 20 8.29 -0.61 1.23
N ASP A 21 8.29 0.56 0.59
CA ASP A 21 8.68 0.70 -0.81
C ASP A 21 10.21 0.59 -0.99
N HIS A 22 10.73 -0.60 -0.71
CA HIS A 22 12.15 -0.89 -0.82
C HIS A 22 12.55 -1.19 -2.28
N PRO A 23 13.82 -0.98 -2.62
CA PRO A 23 14.35 -1.35 -3.93
C PRO A 23 14.23 -2.85 -4.23
N ARG A 24 14.42 -3.22 -5.50
CA ARG A 24 14.47 -4.63 -5.94
C ARG A 24 15.58 -5.44 -5.26
N SER A 25 16.65 -4.78 -4.83
CA SER A 25 17.75 -5.40 -4.09
C SER A 25 17.39 -5.77 -2.64
N GLY A 26 16.17 -5.48 -2.19
CA GLY A 26 15.70 -5.71 -0.82
C GLY A 26 15.63 -4.43 0.01
N PRO A 27 15.35 -4.56 1.33
CA PRO A 27 15.22 -3.44 2.26
C PRO A 27 16.41 -2.49 2.22
N ARG A 28 16.14 -1.18 2.36
CA ARG A 28 17.17 -0.13 2.32
C ARG A 28 18.17 -0.35 3.45
N SER A 29 19.46 -0.47 3.11
CA SER A 29 20.55 -0.29 4.07
C SER A 29 20.83 1.20 4.28
N PHE A 30 21.52 1.56 5.37
CA PHE A 30 21.96 2.94 5.64
C PHE A 30 22.80 3.58 4.52
N SER A 31 23.31 2.78 3.58
CA SER A 31 24.22 3.19 2.52
C SER A 31 23.58 3.26 1.13
N ASN A 32 22.34 2.80 0.96
CA ASN A 32 21.76 2.63 -0.38
C ASN A 32 20.63 3.64 -0.65
N GLU A 33 20.89 4.54 -1.61
CA GLU A 33 19.94 5.58 -2.07
C GLU A 33 19.04 5.10 -3.22
N ASP A 34 19.10 3.81 -3.57
CA ASP A 34 18.34 3.23 -4.68
C ASP A 34 16.86 3.56 -4.60
N LYS A 35 16.24 3.88 -5.73
CA LYS A 35 14.82 4.20 -5.79
C LYS A 35 13.98 3.00 -5.34
N GLY A 36 12.91 3.26 -4.58
CA GLY A 36 11.95 2.24 -4.20
C GLY A 36 11.30 1.61 -5.41
N PHE A 37 10.78 0.39 -5.28
CA PHE A 37 10.18 -0.31 -6.41
C PHE A 37 9.08 0.51 -7.09
N SER A 38 8.21 1.13 -6.30
CA SER A 38 7.02 1.86 -6.72
C SER A 38 7.26 3.36 -6.83
N GLY A 39 8.35 3.85 -6.23
CA GLY A 39 8.78 5.24 -6.31
C GLY A 39 8.15 6.15 -5.26
N VAL A 40 7.76 5.61 -4.10
CA VAL A 40 7.38 6.45 -2.95
C VAL A 40 8.57 7.32 -2.59
N SER A 41 8.34 8.63 -2.54
CA SER A 41 9.42 9.59 -2.31
C SER A 41 9.88 9.54 -0.85
N PRO A 42 11.15 9.89 -0.54
CA PRO A 42 11.67 9.95 0.82
C PRO A 42 10.69 10.62 1.77
N THR A 43 10.24 9.86 2.76
CA THR A 43 9.22 10.30 3.73
C THR A 43 9.70 9.97 5.13
N VAL A 44 9.78 10.99 5.98
CA VAL A 44 10.35 10.85 7.34
C VAL A 44 9.44 11.45 8.38
N MET A 45 9.48 10.90 9.60
CA MET A 45 8.81 11.49 10.75
C MET A 45 9.64 12.66 11.29
N ILE A 46 9.03 13.83 11.47
CA ILE A 46 9.72 15.03 11.94
C ILE A 46 9.01 15.69 13.11
N LYS A 47 9.79 16.44 13.91
CA LYS A 47 9.30 17.45 14.84
C LYS A 47 9.58 18.82 14.24
N TRP A 48 8.56 19.63 14.04
CA TRP A 48 8.71 20.95 13.44
C TRP A 48 7.95 22.03 14.21
N LEU A 49 8.67 23.10 14.53
CA LEU A 49 8.13 24.34 15.03
C LEU A 49 8.10 25.38 13.90
N HIS A 50 6.92 25.79 13.45
CA HIS A 50 6.79 26.79 12.38
C HIS A 50 5.53 27.63 12.53
N ARG A 51 5.65 28.97 12.44
CA ARG A 51 4.55 29.93 12.63
C ARG A 51 3.38 29.78 11.65
N GLY A 52 3.62 29.16 10.49
CA GLY A 52 2.60 28.94 9.46
C GLY A 52 1.66 27.78 9.74
N PHE A 53 1.91 26.98 10.78
CA PHE A 53 0.98 25.92 11.17
C PHE A 53 -0.24 26.46 11.94
N ASN A 54 -1.32 25.68 11.93
CA ASN A 54 -2.51 26.01 12.71
C ASN A 54 -2.26 25.84 14.23
N TYR A 55 -2.44 26.90 15.01
CA TYR A 55 -2.36 26.89 16.47
C TYR A 55 -3.62 27.51 17.07
N PRO A 56 -4.63 26.70 17.43
CA PRO A 56 -5.89 27.21 17.98
C PRO A 56 -5.72 28.11 19.20
N ASP A 57 -4.73 27.79 20.05
CA ASP A 57 -4.44 28.52 21.30
C ASP A 57 -3.37 29.61 21.12
N GLY A 58 -2.99 29.93 19.87
CA GLY A 58 -1.95 30.91 19.56
C GLY A 58 -0.54 30.32 19.44
N TYR A 59 0.36 31.12 18.85
CA TYR A 59 1.74 30.74 18.57
C TYR A 59 2.72 31.53 19.42
N GLU A 60 3.35 30.86 20.39
CA GLU A 60 4.31 31.46 21.32
C GLU A 60 5.76 31.06 21.01
N ARG A 61 5.98 30.31 19.92
CA ARG A 61 7.28 29.74 19.54
C ARG A 61 7.92 28.90 20.67
N THR A 62 7.11 28.20 21.44
CA THR A 62 7.57 27.32 22.53
C THR A 62 7.49 25.84 22.13
N SER A 63 8.00 24.95 23.00
CA SER A 63 7.89 23.50 22.81
C SER A 63 6.45 23.01 22.71
N LYS A 64 5.48 23.73 23.30
CA LYS A 64 4.04 23.44 23.18
C LYS A 64 3.52 23.59 21.75
N ASN A 65 4.20 24.37 20.92
CA ASN A 65 3.86 24.59 19.51
C ASN A 65 4.63 23.65 18.55
N ILE A 66 5.42 22.70 19.07
CA ILE A 66 6.08 21.68 18.22
C ILE A 66 5.00 20.73 17.71
N LYS A 67 4.93 20.55 16.39
CA LYS A 67 4.10 19.53 15.76
C LYS A 67 4.94 18.34 15.34
N ILE A 68 4.33 17.16 15.39
CA ILE A 68 4.88 15.92 14.86
C ILE A 68 4.08 15.55 13.62
N GLY A 69 4.76 15.13 12.55
CA GLY A 69 4.11 14.70 11.32
C GLY A 69 5.11 14.13 10.32
N SER A 70 4.60 13.61 9.22
CA SER A 70 5.42 13.16 8.10
C SER A 70 5.88 14.36 7.27
N LEU A 71 7.11 14.28 6.77
CA LEU A 71 7.66 15.18 5.75
C LEU A 71 8.08 14.32 4.57
N GLN A 72 7.38 14.47 3.45
CA GLN A 72 7.67 13.80 2.19
C GLN A 72 8.42 14.77 1.26
N MET A 73 9.44 14.25 0.59
CA MET A 73 10.20 15.01 -0.40
C MET A 73 9.29 15.45 -1.54
N PHE A 74 9.33 16.74 -1.87
CA PHE A 74 8.60 17.26 -3.01
C PHE A 74 9.20 16.74 -4.31
N MET A 75 8.34 16.24 -5.21
CA MET A 75 8.74 15.77 -6.53
C MET A 75 8.21 16.71 -7.61
N LYS A 76 9.12 17.20 -8.47
CA LYS A 76 8.74 17.97 -9.65
C LYS A 76 7.94 17.07 -10.59
N ASN A 77 6.73 17.50 -10.93
CA ASN A 77 5.78 16.74 -11.73
C ASN A 77 5.06 17.69 -12.71
N CYS A 78 4.25 17.12 -13.60
CA CYS A 78 3.46 17.85 -14.59
C CYS A 78 1.94 17.71 -14.41
N GLY A 79 1.50 17.30 -13.22
CA GLY A 79 0.09 17.07 -12.89
C GLY A 79 -0.15 15.69 -12.26
N SER A 80 -1.40 15.43 -11.92
CA SER A 80 -1.85 14.12 -11.43
C SER A 80 -2.35 13.24 -12.58
N CYS A 81 -2.58 11.96 -12.32
CA CYS A 81 -3.23 11.08 -13.28
C CYS A 81 -4.71 11.45 -13.51
N GLU A 82 -5.35 12.24 -12.64
CA GLU A 82 -6.74 12.71 -12.85
C GLU A 82 -6.83 13.68 -14.03
N ASP A 83 -5.76 14.43 -14.28
CA ASP A 83 -5.66 15.41 -15.37
C ASP A 83 -5.27 14.75 -16.71
N MET A 84 -4.98 13.45 -16.71
CA MET A 84 -4.42 12.72 -17.85
C MET A 84 -5.20 11.44 -18.17
N GLY A 85 -5.32 11.11 -19.45
CA GLY A 85 -5.96 9.85 -19.86
C GLY A 85 -5.08 8.65 -19.54
N PRO A 86 -5.59 7.60 -18.87
CA PRO A 86 -4.77 6.46 -18.43
C PRO A 86 -4.16 5.65 -19.58
N GLY A 87 -4.67 5.81 -20.81
CA GLY A 87 -4.11 5.18 -22.01
C GLY A 87 -2.64 5.51 -22.26
N ALA A 88 -2.13 6.65 -21.80
CA ALA A 88 -0.74 7.07 -22.03
C ALA A 88 0.26 6.42 -21.05
N PHE A 89 -0.19 5.85 -19.94
CA PHE A 89 0.71 5.38 -18.89
C PHE A 89 1.41 4.06 -19.27
N PRO A 90 2.73 3.92 -19.03
CA PRO A 90 3.43 2.66 -19.24
C PRO A 90 2.85 1.55 -18.36
N VAL A 91 2.86 0.32 -18.87
CA VAL A 91 2.33 -0.85 -18.14
C VAL A 91 3.10 -1.08 -16.83
N ASP A 92 4.43 -1.01 -16.90
CA ASP A 92 5.30 -1.21 -15.73
C ASP A 92 5.04 -0.19 -14.61
N GLU A 93 4.77 1.07 -14.97
CA GLU A 93 4.44 2.10 -13.98
C GLU A 93 3.11 1.82 -13.28
N VAL A 94 2.07 1.38 -14.00
CA VAL A 94 0.80 1.01 -13.37
C VAL A 94 0.95 -0.24 -12.48
N HIS A 95 1.75 -1.21 -12.92
CA HIS A 95 2.05 -2.42 -12.14
C HIS A 95 2.81 -2.11 -10.85
N LYS A 96 3.73 -1.16 -10.88
CA LYS A 96 4.42 -0.65 -9.70
C LYS A 96 3.45 -0.11 -8.65
N ILE A 97 2.49 0.72 -9.08
CA ILE A 97 1.45 1.25 -8.19
C ILE A 97 0.57 0.12 -7.63
N SER A 98 0.11 -0.81 -8.49
CA SER A 98 -0.78 -1.88 -8.04
C SER A 98 -0.12 -2.82 -7.03
N VAL A 99 1.18 -3.11 -7.19
CA VAL A 99 1.94 -3.92 -6.22
C VAL A 99 1.95 -3.25 -4.85
N LEU A 100 2.27 -1.96 -4.78
CA LEU A 100 2.29 -1.23 -3.52
C LEU A 100 0.91 -1.17 -2.87
N ASP A 101 -0.11 -0.77 -3.62
CA ASP A 101 -1.43 -0.53 -3.04
C ASP A 101 -2.13 -1.82 -2.62
N ILE A 102 -1.96 -2.91 -3.37
CA ILE A 102 -2.43 -4.24 -2.95
C ILE A 102 -1.71 -4.66 -1.67
N ARG A 103 -0.38 -4.60 -1.63
CA ARG A 103 0.43 -4.99 -0.46
C ARG A 103 0.07 -4.17 0.78
N LEU A 104 -0.21 -2.87 0.63
CA LEU A 104 -0.53 -1.99 1.74
C LEU A 104 -2.03 -1.88 1.99
N ALA A 105 -2.88 -2.60 1.25
CA ALA A 105 -4.34 -2.52 1.34
C ALA A 105 -4.85 -1.07 1.36
N ASN A 106 -4.38 -0.25 0.43
CA ASN A 106 -4.67 1.19 0.40
C ASN A 106 -6.19 1.45 0.30
N ALA A 107 -6.72 2.27 1.21
CA ALA A 107 -8.15 2.59 1.26
C ALA A 107 -8.52 3.87 0.48
N ASP A 108 -7.55 4.53 -0.17
CA ASP A 108 -7.78 5.81 -0.85
C ASP A 108 -6.88 6.03 -2.07
N ARG A 109 -6.53 4.96 -2.82
CA ARG A 109 -5.83 5.14 -4.09
C ARG A 109 -6.79 5.58 -5.18
N HIS A 110 -6.78 6.89 -5.45
CA HIS A 110 -7.41 7.47 -6.64
C HIS A 110 -6.39 8.13 -7.59
N ALA A 111 -6.83 8.46 -8.81
CA ALA A 111 -5.96 9.04 -9.84
C ALA A 111 -5.27 10.36 -9.40
N GLY A 112 -5.96 11.17 -8.59
CA GLY A 112 -5.38 12.38 -7.97
C GLY A 112 -4.19 12.12 -7.02
N ASN A 113 -4.06 10.91 -6.48
CA ASN A 113 -2.96 10.51 -5.58
C ASN A 113 -1.77 9.90 -6.32
N ILE A 114 -1.74 9.99 -7.64
CA ILE A 114 -0.62 9.52 -8.46
C ILE A 114 -0.15 10.69 -9.31
N LEU A 115 1.06 11.16 -9.07
CA LEU A 115 1.67 12.23 -9.86
C LEU A 115 2.31 11.67 -11.12
N VAL A 116 2.31 12.47 -12.18
CA VAL A 116 2.99 12.17 -13.44
C VAL A 116 4.24 13.03 -13.55
N GLN A 117 5.40 12.39 -13.61
CA GLN A 117 6.65 13.04 -13.97
C GLN A 117 7.01 12.68 -15.42
N ARG A 118 7.51 13.69 -16.16
CA ARG A 118 7.99 13.53 -17.53
C ARG A 118 9.18 14.45 -17.79
N ASP A 119 10.24 13.90 -18.37
CA ASP A 119 11.43 14.67 -18.73
C ASP A 119 11.26 15.32 -20.12
N GLY A 120 10.62 16.49 -20.16
CA GLY A 120 10.42 17.27 -21.38
C GLY A 120 9.36 16.70 -22.34
N GLU A 121 9.21 17.34 -23.51
CA GLU A 121 8.32 16.84 -24.56
C GLU A 121 8.90 15.55 -25.16
N GLY A 122 8.15 14.44 -25.02
CA GLY A 122 8.59 13.13 -25.52
C GLY A 122 9.27 12.24 -24.48
N GLY A 123 9.60 12.75 -23.29
CA GLY A 123 10.23 11.97 -22.22
C GLY A 123 9.37 10.80 -21.72
N GLU A 124 10.03 9.81 -21.12
CA GLU A 124 9.34 8.68 -20.49
C GLU A 124 8.48 9.16 -19.32
N ILE A 125 7.30 8.54 -19.19
CA ILE A 125 6.37 8.82 -18.11
C ILE A 125 6.77 7.96 -16.91
N VAL A 126 6.92 8.62 -15.77
CA VAL A 126 7.12 7.97 -14.48
C VAL A 126 5.95 8.35 -13.57
N LEU A 127 5.35 7.37 -12.92
CA LEU A 127 4.29 7.57 -11.94
C LEU A 127 4.90 7.63 -10.54
N ILE A 128 4.42 8.56 -9.72
CA ILE A 128 4.89 8.77 -8.36
C ILE A 128 3.69 8.66 -7.44
N PRO A 129 3.57 7.59 -6.64
CA PRO A 129 2.50 7.49 -5.65
C PRO A 129 2.76 8.46 -4.51
N ILE A 130 1.72 9.18 -4.10
CA ILE A 130 1.70 10.06 -2.94
C ILE A 130 0.48 9.75 -2.07
N ASP A 131 0.38 10.41 -0.92
CA ASP A 131 -0.79 10.38 -0.04
C ASP A 131 -1.19 8.95 0.42
N HIS A 132 -0.35 8.37 1.27
CA HIS A 132 -0.52 7.02 1.82
C HIS A 132 -1.13 7.04 3.23
N GLY A 133 -1.66 8.17 3.68
CA GLY A 133 -2.23 8.32 5.03
C GLY A 133 -3.36 7.33 5.38
N TYR A 134 -3.96 6.68 4.37
CA TYR A 134 -5.02 5.68 4.51
C TYR A 134 -4.63 4.25 4.09
N CYS A 135 -3.33 3.90 4.08
CA CYS A 135 -2.88 2.52 3.89
C CYS A 135 -2.77 1.75 5.22
N LEU A 136 -2.59 0.43 5.15
CA LEU A 136 -2.46 -0.52 6.27
C LEU A 136 -3.66 -0.52 7.25
N PRO A 137 -4.92 -0.49 6.77
CA PRO A 137 -6.09 -0.45 7.65
C PRO A 137 -6.18 -1.69 8.56
N GLU A 138 -7.04 -1.63 9.58
CA GLU A 138 -7.35 -2.76 10.47
C GLU A 138 -8.16 -3.87 9.79
N ASN A 139 -8.77 -3.57 8.64
CA ASN A 139 -9.57 -4.51 7.84
C ASN A 139 -9.65 -4.06 6.38
N PHE A 140 -10.21 -4.90 5.52
CA PHE A 140 -10.25 -4.68 4.06
C PHE A 140 -11.47 -3.89 3.57
N GLU A 141 -12.36 -3.42 4.44
CA GLU A 141 -13.69 -2.89 4.06
C GLU A 141 -13.64 -1.75 3.03
N ASP A 142 -12.67 -0.85 3.14
CA ASP A 142 -12.57 0.37 2.31
C ASP A 142 -11.43 0.32 1.26
N CYS A 143 -10.86 -0.87 0.97
CA CYS A 143 -9.80 -0.99 -0.05
C CYS A 143 -10.25 -0.41 -1.40
N THR A 144 -9.50 0.56 -1.92
CA THR A 144 -9.89 1.34 -3.11
C THR A 144 -8.68 1.55 -4.01
N PHE A 145 -8.77 1.08 -5.26
CA PHE A 145 -7.68 1.08 -6.24
C PHE A 145 -8.15 1.52 -7.63
N ASP A 146 -8.15 2.83 -7.93
CA ASP A 146 -8.59 3.33 -9.25
C ASP A 146 -7.79 2.75 -10.42
N CYS A 147 -6.50 2.47 -10.21
CA CYS A 147 -5.62 1.97 -11.26
C CYS A 147 -6.01 0.57 -11.77
N LEU A 148 -6.83 -0.20 -11.04
CA LEU A 148 -7.31 -1.51 -11.49
C LEU A 148 -8.17 -1.41 -12.74
N TYR A 149 -8.90 -0.32 -12.93
CA TYR A 149 -9.78 -0.13 -14.09
C TYR A 149 -9.06 0.38 -15.33
N TRP A 150 -7.73 0.57 -15.24
CA TRP A 150 -6.91 0.95 -16.39
C TRP A 150 -6.49 -0.29 -17.17
N ARG A 151 -6.42 -0.18 -18.50
CA ARG A 151 -6.09 -1.32 -19.40
C ARG A 151 -4.79 -2.04 -19.05
N GLN A 152 -3.84 -1.34 -18.42
CA GLN A 152 -2.55 -1.86 -17.98
C GLN A 152 -2.70 -2.88 -16.85
N ALA A 153 -3.66 -2.70 -15.94
CA ALA A 153 -3.92 -3.61 -14.83
C ALA A 153 -4.54 -4.95 -15.28
N HIS A 154 -5.04 -5.04 -16.51
CA HIS A 154 -5.51 -6.28 -17.11
C HIS A 154 -4.40 -7.09 -17.82
N GLN A 155 -3.16 -6.61 -17.79
CA GLN A 155 -2.00 -7.35 -18.31
C GLN A 155 -1.29 -8.08 -17.17
N PRO A 156 -0.73 -9.29 -17.41
CA PRO A 156 0.02 -10.02 -16.39
C PRO A 156 1.28 -9.25 -15.98
N TYR A 157 1.69 -9.40 -14.73
CA TYR A 157 2.96 -8.85 -14.25
C TYR A 157 4.15 -9.38 -15.07
N SER A 158 5.16 -8.53 -15.25
CA SER A 158 6.43 -8.95 -15.85
C SER A 158 7.17 -9.94 -14.95
N SER A 159 8.13 -10.70 -15.49
CA SER A 159 8.96 -11.61 -14.69
C SER A 159 9.73 -10.87 -13.59
N ASP A 160 10.26 -9.69 -13.91
CA ASP A 160 10.97 -8.82 -12.96
C ASP A 160 10.05 -8.36 -11.82
N THR A 161 8.82 -7.96 -12.12
CA THR A 161 7.81 -7.61 -11.11
C THR A 161 7.44 -8.83 -10.25
N ILE A 162 7.30 -10.02 -10.84
CA ILE A 162 7.01 -11.26 -10.11
C ILE A 162 8.16 -11.60 -9.16
N ASP A 163 9.40 -11.45 -9.57
CA ASP A 163 10.57 -11.72 -8.73
C ASP A 163 10.65 -10.73 -7.55
N TYR A 164 10.32 -9.46 -7.78
CA TYR A 164 10.13 -8.50 -6.69
C TYR A 164 9.03 -8.94 -5.72
N ILE A 165 7.83 -9.29 -6.22
CA ILE A 165 6.71 -9.75 -5.38
C ILE A 165 7.10 -10.97 -4.54
N LYS A 166 7.82 -11.95 -5.13
CA LYS A 166 8.30 -13.14 -4.42
C LYS A 166 9.22 -12.81 -3.25
N SER A 167 10.02 -11.74 -3.38
CA SER A 167 10.97 -11.29 -2.36
C SER A 167 10.32 -10.63 -1.14
N LEU A 168 9.04 -10.19 -1.24
CA LEU A 168 8.33 -9.53 -0.16
C LEU A 168 8.12 -10.45 1.05
N ASP A 169 8.31 -9.93 2.26
CA ASP A 169 8.21 -10.66 3.52
C ASP A 169 7.54 -9.81 4.60
N ALA A 170 6.27 -10.12 4.90
CA ALA A 170 5.47 -9.35 5.83
C ALA A 170 6.00 -9.39 7.28
N GLU A 171 6.63 -10.49 7.71
CA GLU A 171 7.18 -10.58 9.07
C GLU A 171 8.40 -9.66 9.21
N GLN A 172 9.29 -9.67 8.21
CA GLN A 172 10.42 -8.75 8.17
C GLN A 172 9.97 -7.28 8.08
N ASP A 173 8.92 -7.01 7.31
CA ASP A 173 8.33 -5.68 7.17
C ASP A 173 7.76 -5.15 8.49
N ILE A 174 7.04 -5.99 9.25
CA ILE A 174 6.48 -5.63 10.56
C ILE A 174 7.61 -5.28 11.54
N GLU A 175 8.66 -6.10 11.59
CA GLU A 175 9.83 -5.84 12.44
C GLU A 175 10.60 -4.58 12.00
N LEU A 176 10.67 -4.30 10.69
CA LEU A 176 11.26 -3.08 10.17
C LEU A 176 10.47 -1.83 10.63
N LEU A 177 9.14 -1.85 10.53
CA LEU A 177 8.31 -0.74 11.02
C LEU A 177 8.48 -0.52 12.52
N LYS A 178 8.53 -1.60 13.30
CA LYS A 178 8.78 -1.56 14.73
C LYS A 178 10.16 -0.97 15.06
N PHE A 179 11.20 -1.38 14.33
CA PHE A 179 12.54 -0.82 14.45
C PHE A 179 12.56 0.70 14.18
N HIS A 180 11.78 1.16 13.20
CA HIS A 180 11.60 2.58 12.89
C HIS A 180 10.61 3.32 13.81
N GLY A 181 10.13 2.68 14.87
CA GLY A 181 9.38 3.30 15.95
C GLY A 181 7.86 3.24 15.79
N TRP A 182 7.33 2.44 14.87
CA TRP A 182 5.91 2.15 14.79
C TRP A 182 5.63 0.69 15.11
N ASP A 183 5.18 0.44 16.34
CA ASP A 183 4.65 -0.87 16.73
C ASP A 183 3.26 -1.02 16.08
N LEU A 184 3.25 -1.70 14.92
CA LEU A 184 2.07 -1.82 14.07
C LEU A 184 0.96 -2.55 14.84
N PRO A 185 -0.26 -1.98 14.95
CA PRO A 185 -1.36 -2.67 15.63
C PRO A 185 -1.63 -4.05 15.02
N VAL A 186 -1.98 -5.03 15.86
CA VAL A 186 -2.14 -6.43 15.47
C VAL A 186 -3.04 -6.60 14.24
N ASP A 187 -4.17 -5.90 14.17
CA ASP A 187 -5.10 -6.00 13.05
C ASP A 187 -4.54 -5.37 11.75
N CYS A 188 -3.73 -4.31 11.87
CA CYS A 188 -3.00 -3.73 10.73
C CYS A 188 -1.88 -4.67 10.25
N ALA A 189 -1.17 -5.31 11.18
CA ALA A 189 -0.13 -6.30 10.87
C ALA A 189 -0.72 -7.53 10.18
N ARG A 190 -1.86 -8.02 10.66
CA ARG A 190 -2.64 -9.09 10.00
C ARG A 190 -3.03 -8.70 8.58
N THR A 191 -3.54 -7.48 8.39
CA THR A 191 -3.89 -6.95 7.06
C THR A 191 -2.69 -6.94 6.10
N LEU A 192 -1.51 -6.50 6.56
CA LEU A 192 -0.26 -6.55 5.79
C LEU A 192 0.15 -7.98 5.42
N SER A 193 0.07 -8.92 6.36
CA SER A 193 0.40 -10.32 6.13
C SER A 193 -0.53 -10.97 5.11
N ILE A 194 -1.83 -10.76 5.23
CA ILE A 194 -2.83 -11.34 4.33
C ILE A 194 -2.75 -10.74 2.93
N SER A 195 -2.60 -9.42 2.81
CA SER A 195 -2.46 -8.76 1.51
C SER A 195 -1.16 -9.13 0.78
N THR A 196 -0.04 -9.22 1.50
CA THR A 196 1.23 -9.72 0.96
C THR A 196 1.09 -11.16 0.48
N MET A 197 0.42 -12.01 1.26
CA MET A 197 0.14 -13.40 0.89
C MET A 197 -0.72 -13.50 -0.38
N LEU A 198 -1.80 -12.71 -0.47
CA LEU A 198 -2.67 -12.64 -1.65
C LEU A 198 -1.90 -12.21 -2.89
N LEU A 199 -1.09 -11.16 -2.78
CA LEU A 199 -0.28 -10.67 -3.88
C LEU A 199 0.70 -11.74 -4.38
N LYS A 200 1.41 -12.42 -3.48
CA LYS A 200 2.36 -13.50 -3.82
C LYS A 200 1.67 -14.67 -4.48
N LYS A 201 0.61 -15.21 -3.86
CA LYS A 201 -0.14 -16.37 -4.38
C LYS A 201 -0.84 -16.08 -5.71
N GLY A 202 -1.35 -14.87 -5.89
CA GLY A 202 -2.00 -14.44 -7.12
C GLY A 202 -0.99 -14.27 -8.26
N ALA A 203 0.12 -13.58 -8.01
CA ALA A 203 1.17 -13.36 -9.02
C ALA A 203 1.82 -14.69 -9.45
N GLU A 204 2.08 -15.61 -8.53
CA GLU A 204 2.60 -16.95 -8.83
C GLU A 204 1.67 -17.75 -9.76
N ARG A 205 0.36 -17.54 -9.65
CA ARG A 205 -0.67 -18.16 -10.50
C ARG A 205 -0.88 -17.43 -11.84
N GLY A 206 -0.10 -16.40 -12.13
CA GLY A 206 -0.22 -15.61 -13.35
C GLY A 206 -1.47 -14.71 -13.40
N LEU A 207 -2.11 -14.45 -12.25
CA LEU A 207 -3.22 -13.52 -12.18
C LEU A 207 -2.75 -12.08 -12.46
N THR A 208 -3.63 -11.31 -13.10
CA THR A 208 -3.38 -9.90 -13.40
C THR A 208 -3.55 -9.02 -12.16
N PRO A 209 -2.97 -7.81 -12.12
CA PRO A 209 -3.24 -6.83 -11.07
C PRO A 209 -4.74 -6.64 -10.82
N PHE A 210 -5.54 -6.54 -11.90
CA PHE A 210 -6.99 -6.43 -11.83
C PHE A 210 -7.61 -7.61 -11.07
N ALA A 211 -7.24 -8.84 -11.41
CA ALA A 211 -7.81 -10.02 -10.77
C ALA A 211 -7.46 -10.10 -9.28
N ILE A 212 -6.21 -9.79 -8.93
CA ILE A 212 -5.74 -9.81 -7.53
C ILE A 212 -6.37 -8.68 -6.72
N GLY A 213 -6.33 -7.45 -7.22
CA GLY A 213 -6.88 -6.29 -6.52
C GLY A 213 -8.40 -6.34 -6.38
N SER A 214 -9.11 -6.92 -7.37
CA SER A 214 -10.57 -7.10 -7.29
C SER A 214 -11.03 -8.06 -6.18
N ILE A 215 -10.14 -8.93 -5.68
CA ILE A 215 -10.44 -9.78 -4.50
C ILE A 215 -10.54 -8.92 -3.24
N MET A 216 -9.84 -7.79 -3.19
CA MET A 216 -9.80 -6.89 -2.03
C MET A 216 -10.87 -5.79 -2.07
N CYS A 217 -11.27 -5.36 -3.27
CA CYS A 217 -12.24 -4.27 -3.41
C CYS A 217 -13.68 -4.78 -3.34
N ARG A 218 -14.53 -4.10 -2.55
CA ARG A 218 -15.97 -4.33 -2.55
C ARG A 218 -16.59 -3.79 -3.86
N GLU A 219 -17.50 -4.55 -4.47
CA GLU A 219 -18.27 -4.07 -5.64
C GLU A 219 -19.23 -2.92 -5.27
N THR A 220 -19.77 -2.97 -4.04
CA THR A 220 -20.61 -1.93 -3.47
C THR A 220 -20.33 -1.83 -1.97
N LEU A 221 -20.63 -0.71 -1.35
CA LEU A 221 -20.47 -0.52 0.10
C LEU A 221 -21.19 -1.57 0.98
N LYS A 222 -22.14 -2.32 0.42
CA LYS A 222 -22.96 -3.32 1.14
C LYS A 222 -22.56 -4.77 0.87
N LYS A 223 -21.70 -5.02 -0.12
CA LYS A 223 -21.29 -6.37 -0.52
C LYS A 223 -19.84 -6.56 -0.12
N GLU A 224 -19.61 -7.45 0.85
CA GLU A 224 -18.27 -7.85 1.26
C GLU A 224 -17.44 -8.31 0.05
N SER A 225 -16.16 -7.97 0.08
CA SER A 225 -15.18 -8.41 -0.89
C SER A 225 -14.81 -9.89 -0.65
N VAL A 226 -14.16 -10.50 -1.64
CA VAL A 226 -13.74 -11.90 -1.53
C VAL A 226 -12.73 -12.09 -0.40
N ILE A 227 -11.82 -11.14 -0.18
CA ILE A 227 -10.84 -11.22 0.91
C ILE A 227 -11.51 -11.17 2.29
N GLU A 228 -12.58 -10.38 2.45
CA GLU A 228 -13.33 -10.32 3.70
C GLU A 228 -14.03 -11.65 4.01
N HIS A 229 -14.59 -12.29 2.98
CA HIS A 229 -15.13 -13.64 3.13
C HIS A 229 -14.05 -14.67 3.48
N ILE A 230 -12.87 -14.60 2.87
CA ILE A 230 -11.74 -15.48 3.22
C ILE A 230 -11.34 -15.30 4.69
N VAL A 231 -11.21 -14.05 5.14
CA VAL A 231 -10.86 -13.73 6.54
C VAL A 231 -11.92 -14.26 7.49
N ARG A 232 -13.20 -13.97 7.23
CA ARG A 232 -14.32 -14.43 8.07
C ARG A 232 -14.42 -15.96 8.12
N GLU A 233 -14.29 -16.64 6.97
CA GLU A 233 -14.28 -18.11 6.93
C GLU A 233 -13.11 -18.69 7.74
N ALA A 234 -11.94 -18.05 7.71
CA ALA A 234 -10.80 -18.47 8.50
C ALA A 234 -11.02 -18.26 10.01
N GLU A 235 -11.64 -17.13 10.40
CA GLU A 235 -12.01 -16.84 11.79
C GLU A 235 -13.02 -17.86 12.33
N GLU A 236 -14.02 -18.24 11.52
CA GLU A 236 -15.03 -19.25 11.86
C GLU A 236 -14.43 -20.67 11.95
N ALA A 237 -13.35 -20.94 11.23
CA ALA A 237 -12.70 -22.26 11.18
C ALA A 237 -11.73 -22.51 12.35
N VAL A 238 -11.27 -21.47 13.06
CA VAL A 238 -10.32 -21.60 14.17
C VAL A 238 -10.99 -21.44 15.54
N LEU A 239 -10.42 -22.05 16.57
CA LEU A 239 -10.94 -21.91 17.94
C LEU A 239 -10.56 -20.55 18.54
N PRO A 240 -11.35 -19.99 19.46
CA PRO A 240 -10.96 -18.80 20.21
C PRO A 240 -9.61 -18.98 20.92
N GLY A 241 -8.71 -18.01 20.79
CA GLY A 241 -7.37 -18.06 21.39
C GLY A 241 -6.32 -18.85 20.58
N THR A 242 -6.64 -19.25 19.35
CA THR A 242 -5.67 -19.78 18.39
C THR A 242 -4.56 -18.77 18.12
N SER A 243 -3.35 -19.25 17.83
CA SER A 243 -2.20 -18.40 17.51
C SER A 243 -2.41 -17.67 16.17
N GLU A 244 -1.75 -16.52 16.00
CA GLU A 244 -1.79 -15.77 14.74
C GLU A 244 -1.27 -16.61 13.57
N ALA A 245 -0.22 -17.41 13.79
CA ALA A 245 0.34 -18.31 12.77
C ALA A 245 -0.70 -19.32 12.27
N THR A 246 -1.42 -20.00 13.18
CA THR A 246 -2.45 -20.96 12.80
C THR A 246 -3.66 -20.29 12.13
N PHE A 247 -4.00 -19.06 12.54
CA PHE A 247 -5.01 -18.27 11.83
C PHE A 247 -4.57 -17.94 10.39
N LEU A 248 -3.33 -17.48 10.18
CA LEU A 248 -2.79 -17.18 8.85
C LEU A 248 -2.65 -18.44 7.97
N GLU A 249 -2.37 -19.61 8.56
CA GLU A 249 -2.41 -20.89 7.85
C GLU A 249 -3.83 -21.21 7.34
N SER A 250 -4.85 -20.96 8.17
CA SER A 250 -6.27 -21.12 7.77
C SER A 250 -6.63 -20.17 6.62
N VAL A 251 -6.25 -18.90 6.72
CA VAL A 251 -6.41 -17.91 5.63
C VAL A 251 -5.73 -18.37 4.34
N SER A 252 -4.48 -18.85 4.43
CA SER A 252 -3.71 -19.35 3.29
C SER A 252 -4.44 -20.48 2.55
N LEU A 253 -5.00 -21.44 3.29
CA LEU A 253 -5.74 -22.57 2.73
C LEU A 253 -7.03 -22.12 2.03
N MET A 254 -7.81 -21.24 2.66
CA MET A 254 -9.05 -20.72 2.06
C MET A 254 -8.75 -19.86 0.83
N MET A 255 -7.71 -19.05 0.89
CA MET A 255 -7.23 -18.26 -0.23
C MET A 255 -6.81 -19.15 -1.41
N ASP A 256 -6.06 -20.24 -1.17
CA ASP A 256 -5.69 -21.17 -2.24
C ASP A 256 -6.90 -21.79 -2.94
N ARG A 257 -7.95 -22.14 -2.19
CA ARG A 257 -9.21 -22.64 -2.76
C ARG A 257 -9.86 -21.60 -3.67
N ARG A 258 -10.05 -20.37 -3.18
CA ARG A 258 -10.65 -19.26 -3.94
C ARG A 258 -9.85 -18.88 -5.18
N LEU A 259 -8.53 -18.82 -5.08
CA LEU A 259 -7.67 -18.51 -6.22
C LEU A 259 -7.69 -19.60 -7.30
N THR A 260 -7.90 -20.87 -6.92
CA THR A 260 -8.04 -21.97 -7.88
C THR A 260 -9.33 -21.86 -8.70
N GLU A 261 -10.41 -21.36 -8.10
CA GLU A 261 -11.69 -21.11 -8.79
C GLU A 261 -11.61 -19.99 -9.85
N LEU A 262 -10.60 -19.11 -9.75
CA LEU A 262 -10.39 -17.97 -10.65
C LEU A 262 -9.45 -18.29 -11.83
N LEU A 263 -8.83 -19.48 -11.82
CA LEU A 263 -8.01 -19.94 -12.94
C LEU A 263 -8.93 -20.55 -14.02
N PRO A 264 -8.75 -20.19 -15.30
CA PRO A 264 -9.53 -20.75 -16.41
C PRO A 264 -9.29 -22.25 -16.63
#